data_AF-A0A2T4MZK4-F1
#
_entry.id   AF-A0A2T4MZK4-F1
#
_cell.length_a   1.000
_cell.length_b   1.000
_cell.length_c   1.000
_cell.angle_alpha   90.00
_cell.angle_beta   90.00
_cell.angle_gamma   90.00
#
_symmetry.space_group_name_H-M   'P 1'
#
loop_
_entity.id
_entity.type
_entity.pdbx_description
1 polymer ?
#
loop_
_entity_poly.entity_id
_entity_poly.type
_entity_poly.pdbx_seq_one_letter_code
_entity_poly.pdbx_strand_id
1 'polypeptide(L)'
;MLQFDINKLRSVYVYLLKVTGDYLYVTTHRNGEPYLSTAEDQVSYRDHKVTKIKIHRSVSQGFFKFNVMKEFSSPRLASLNYYGSDIIGVEIQMFNRRLGAFQAAENWQSNFSKVIVKLGDAIKDAENVWINGQEIFWVKNAEDTRSMFNITNDGSYFIQMVNYVKLSKMGLDRFQKQKTAKEISSVNTDSAEELHETVSSAYLPLSTGCVLAYKPNAAYPDLEQIVVYSPVLSADKEFGTSNKDEVRMVYSIASETNPSYPTIEFAIRAAKTIGKLYGYAETDFLDIPSIIKKTGMVNLQKISEKCRFKTPMNMRATTSISWLMGFLHRETDLNNLRDLSKMFKFIINNGLVYRNSIKTFYREGVKEHDIPLINLADFKSEIDDADLLVPNDATEPVAA
;
A
#
# COMPACT_ATOMS: atom_id res chain seq x y z
N MET A 1 -4.06 -3.90 -8.98
CA MET A 1 -4.67 -4.17 -7.66
C MET A 1 -5.51 -5.43 -7.79
N LEU A 2 -5.64 -6.20 -6.72
CA LEU A 2 -6.47 -7.40 -6.75
C LEU A 2 -7.95 -7.03 -6.60
N GLN A 3 -8.81 -7.63 -7.42
CA GLN A 3 -10.24 -7.60 -7.16
C GLN A 3 -10.50 -8.24 -5.79
N PHE A 4 -11.25 -7.53 -4.96
CA PHE A 4 -11.59 -7.99 -3.62
C PHE A 4 -12.75 -8.97 -3.67
N ASP A 5 -12.58 -10.11 -3.00
CA ASP A 5 -13.63 -11.10 -2.78
C ASP A 5 -13.83 -11.30 -1.28
N ILE A 6 -15.00 -10.90 -0.77
CA ILE A 6 -15.31 -10.98 0.66
C ILE A 6 -15.30 -12.42 1.18
N ASN A 7 -15.59 -13.41 0.33
CA ASN A 7 -15.62 -14.82 0.73
C ASN A 7 -14.23 -15.37 1.06
N LYS A 8 -13.17 -14.67 0.65
CA LYS A 8 -11.79 -15.00 1.02
C LYS A 8 -11.45 -14.55 2.44
N LEU A 9 -12.27 -13.71 3.08
CA LEU A 9 -12.05 -13.28 4.46
C LEU A 9 -12.51 -14.33 5.46
N ARG A 10 -11.63 -14.68 6.40
CA ARG A 10 -11.98 -15.57 7.52
C ARG A 10 -11.14 -15.31 8.75
N SER A 11 -11.69 -15.67 9.90
CA SER A 11 -10.98 -15.73 11.18
C SER A 11 -10.76 -17.18 11.57
N VAL A 12 -9.54 -17.51 12.00
CA VAL A 12 -9.24 -18.81 12.61
C VAL A 12 -8.72 -18.60 14.03
N TYR A 13 -9.35 -19.28 14.98
CA TYR A 13 -9.01 -19.18 16.39
C TYR A 13 -7.90 -20.17 16.74
N VAL A 14 -6.85 -19.67 17.38
CA VAL A 14 -5.66 -20.42 17.78
C VAL A 14 -5.17 -19.94 19.14
N TYR A 15 -4.22 -20.66 19.72
CA TYR A 15 -3.46 -20.20 20.87
C TYR A 15 -2.07 -19.74 20.45
N LEU A 16 -1.78 -18.47 20.70
CA LEU A 16 -0.54 -17.79 20.30
C LEU A 16 0.48 -17.78 21.45
N LEU A 17 1.70 -18.22 21.14
CA LEU A 17 2.83 -18.20 22.08
C LEU A 17 3.84 -17.10 21.76
N LYS A 18 4.08 -16.82 20.48
CA LYS A 18 5.09 -15.83 20.05
C LYS A 18 4.79 -15.24 18.69
N VAL A 19 5.11 -13.95 18.54
CA VAL A 19 5.12 -13.20 17.29
C VAL A 19 6.53 -12.64 17.07
N THR A 20 7.11 -12.95 15.92
CA THR A 20 8.39 -12.40 15.46
C THR A 20 8.17 -11.47 14.28
N GLY A 21 9.25 -10.95 13.68
CA GLY A 21 9.15 -10.14 12.47
C GLY A 21 8.46 -10.86 11.31
N ASP A 22 8.69 -12.17 11.19
CA ASP A 22 8.31 -12.94 10.00
C ASP A 22 7.52 -14.22 10.31
N TYR A 23 7.32 -14.56 11.59
CA TYR A 23 6.64 -15.79 12.00
C TYR A 23 5.75 -15.63 13.23
N LEU A 24 4.68 -16.44 13.25
CA LEU A 24 3.84 -16.74 14.41
C LEU A 24 4.12 -18.15 14.90
N TYR A 25 4.04 -18.35 16.22
CA TYR A 25 4.17 -19.66 16.87
C TYR A 25 2.85 -19.94 17.57
N VAL A 26 2.09 -20.90 17.05
CA VAL A 26 0.70 -21.15 17.44
C VAL A 26 0.41 -22.62 17.71
N THR A 27 -0.62 -22.87 18.52
CA THR A 27 -1.14 -24.20 18.88
C THR A 27 -2.66 -24.22 18.70
N THR A 28 -3.25 -25.39 18.47
CA THR A 28 -4.72 -25.59 18.38
C THR A 28 -5.37 -25.40 19.73
N HIS A 29 -4.70 -25.90 20.76
CA HIS A 29 -5.21 -25.98 22.11
C HIS A 29 -4.22 -25.35 23.09
N ARG A 30 -4.71 -24.99 24.28
CA ARG A 30 -3.90 -24.41 25.34
C ARG A 30 -2.85 -25.39 25.89
N ASN A 31 -3.07 -26.70 25.73
CA ASN A 31 -2.15 -27.77 26.15
C ASN A 31 -0.97 -27.97 25.19
N GLY A 32 -0.94 -27.30 24.03
CA GLY A 32 0.22 -27.31 23.14
C GLY A 32 0.19 -28.28 21.96
N GLU A 33 -0.99 -28.69 21.49
CA GLU A 33 -1.09 -29.42 20.22
C GLU A 33 -0.87 -28.49 19.01
N PRO A 34 -0.11 -28.90 17.98
CA PRO A 34 0.18 -28.05 16.82
C PRO A 34 -1.08 -27.78 15.99
N TYR A 35 -1.19 -26.55 15.47
CA TYR A 35 -2.31 -26.06 14.67
C TYR A 35 -2.41 -26.70 13.27
N LEU A 36 -1.28 -26.91 12.59
CA LEU A 36 -1.18 -27.66 11.35
C LEU A 36 -0.43 -28.97 11.59
N SER A 37 -0.96 -30.07 11.04
CA SER A 37 -0.43 -31.43 11.19
C SER A 37 0.74 -31.76 10.26
N THR A 38 1.09 -30.89 9.32
CA THR A 38 2.23 -31.07 8.41
C THR A 38 3.55 -30.93 9.17
N ALA A 39 4.42 -31.94 9.06
CA ALA A 39 5.65 -32.05 9.86
C ALA A 39 6.66 -30.92 9.60
N GLU A 40 6.65 -30.31 8.41
CA GLU A 40 7.62 -29.29 8.00
C GLU A 40 7.49 -27.96 8.76
N ASP A 41 6.29 -27.64 9.26
CA ASP A 41 6.02 -26.39 9.97
C ASP A 41 6.01 -26.55 11.49
N GLN A 42 6.19 -27.77 12.00
CA GLN A 42 6.18 -28.05 13.43
C GLN A 42 7.57 -27.87 14.04
N VAL A 43 7.63 -27.09 15.11
CA VAL A 43 8.85 -26.87 15.88
C VAL A 43 8.57 -27.01 17.37
N SER A 44 9.58 -27.45 18.13
CA SER A 44 9.52 -27.38 19.59
C SER A 44 9.79 -25.95 20.04
N TYR A 45 8.91 -25.40 20.87
CA TYR A 45 9.09 -24.09 21.49
C TYR A 45 8.79 -24.16 22.98
N ARG A 46 9.83 -24.05 23.81
CA ARG A 46 9.77 -24.40 25.24
C ARG A 46 9.19 -25.81 25.39
N ASP A 47 8.20 -25.98 26.25
CA ASP A 47 7.57 -27.28 26.53
C ASP A 47 6.40 -27.61 25.57
N HIS A 48 6.24 -26.87 24.47
CA HIS A 48 5.11 -27.03 23.54
C HIS A 48 5.59 -27.44 22.14
N LYS A 49 4.81 -28.28 21.45
CA LYS A 49 4.91 -28.47 19.99
C LYS A 49 4.05 -27.41 19.31
N VAL A 50 4.67 -26.56 18.50
CA VAL A 50 3.97 -25.42 17.90
C VAL A 50 4.08 -25.45 16.39
N THR A 51 3.07 -24.92 15.72
CA THR A 51 3.14 -24.63 14.28
C THR A 51 3.75 -23.24 14.08
N LYS A 52 4.79 -23.18 13.26
CA LYS A 52 5.48 -21.96 12.88
C LYS A 52 4.94 -21.45 11.55
N ILE A 53 4.07 -20.44 11.60
CA ILE A 53 3.42 -19.88 10.41
C ILE A 53 4.16 -18.64 9.96
N LYS A 54 4.56 -18.58 8.68
CA LYS A 54 5.15 -17.37 8.09
C LYS A 54 4.11 -16.26 7.98
N ILE A 55 4.50 -15.04 8.34
CA ILE A 55 3.68 -13.84 8.18
C ILE A 55 4.47 -12.73 7.53
N HIS A 56 3.75 -11.85 6.85
CA HIS A 56 4.36 -10.66 6.29
C HIS A 56 4.77 -9.67 7.38
N ARG A 57 5.93 -9.01 7.20
CA ARG A 57 6.48 -8.06 8.18
C ARG A 57 5.55 -6.90 8.52
N SER A 58 4.68 -6.47 7.60
CA SER A 58 3.70 -5.42 7.92
C SER A 58 2.63 -5.89 8.92
N VAL A 59 2.31 -7.18 8.93
CA VAL A 59 1.34 -7.79 9.86
C VAL A 59 1.94 -7.83 11.25
N SER A 60 3.19 -8.30 11.38
CA SER A 60 3.90 -8.28 12.67
C SER A 60 4.10 -6.86 13.19
N GLN A 61 4.47 -5.90 12.34
CA GLN A 61 4.55 -4.48 12.72
C GLN A 61 3.20 -3.93 13.18
N GLY A 62 2.11 -4.27 12.49
CA GLY A 62 0.75 -3.92 12.91
C GLY A 62 0.43 -4.48 14.29
N PHE A 63 0.77 -5.75 14.53
CA PHE A 63 0.61 -6.40 15.82
C PHE A 63 1.43 -5.70 16.93
N PHE A 64 2.71 -5.41 16.69
CA PHE A 64 3.61 -4.75 17.65
C PHE A 64 3.22 -3.30 17.97
N LYS A 65 2.48 -2.64 17.07
CA LYS A 65 1.97 -1.28 17.32
C LYS A 65 0.93 -1.25 18.44
N PHE A 66 0.18 -2.34 18.63
CA PHE A 66 -0.93 -2.40 19.59
C PHE A 66 -0.68 -3.32 20.77
N ASN A 67 0.33 -4.19 20.67
CA ASN A 67 0.66 -5.18 21.69
C ASN A 67 2.10 -4.98 22.16
N VAL A 68 2.25 -4.75 23.47
CA VAL A 68 3.57 -4.64 24.12
C VAL A 68 4.25 -6.01 24.18
N MET A 69 3.47 -7.05 24.52
CA MET A 69 3.96 -8.42 24.60
C MET A 69 4.00 -9.06 23.22
N LYS A 70 5.16 -9.63 22.89
CA LYS A 70 5.42 -10.38 21.65
C LYS A 70 5.57 -11.88 21.90
N GLU A 71 5.74 -12.25 23.15
CA GLU A 71 5.97 -13.61 23.61
C GLU A 71 5.23 -13.80 24.93
N PHE A 72 4.60 -14.95 25.08
CA PHE A 72 3.72 -15.23 26.21
C PHE A 72 4.26 -16.40 27.03
N SER A 73 4.15 -16.30 28.36
CA SER A 73 4.51 -17.40 29.27
C SER A 73 3.55 -18.59 29.14
N SER A 74 2.28 -18.31 28.84
CA SER A 74 1.25 -19.30 28.53
C SER A 74 0.55 -18.94 27.21
N PRO A 75 0.09 -19.94 26.43
CA PRO A 75 -0.59 -19.67 25.16
C PRO A 75 -1.82 -18.77 25.35
N ARG A 76 -1.94 -17.74 24.50
CA ARG A 76 -3.04 -16.77 24.53
C ARG A 76 -4.02 -17.01 23.40
N LEU A 77 -5.31 -17.09 23.71
CA LEU A 77 -6.34 -17.19 22.68
C LEU A 77 -6.25 -15.99 21.73
N ALA A 78 -6.20 -16.28 20.44
CA ALA A 78 -5.99 -15.31 19.38
C ALA A 78 -6.82 -15.69 18.14
N SER A 79 -7.11 -14.70 17.30
CA SER A 79 -7.71 -14.86 15.99
C SER A 79 -6.66 -14.49 14.94
N LEU A 80 -6.34 -15.44 14.07
CA LEU A 80 -5.61 -15.23 12.84
C LEU A 80 -6.61 -14.85 11.76
N ASN A 81 -6.47 -13.64 11.22
CA ASN A 81 -7.38 -13.10 10.22
C ASN A 81 -6.75 -13.25 8.84
N TYR A 82 -7.45 -13.93 7.94
CA TYR A 82 -6.96 -14.29 6.61
C TYR A 82 -7.70 -13.55 5.50
N TYR A 83 -7.00 -13.35 4.37
CA TYR A 83 -7.59 -13.17 3.05
C TYR A 83 -7.00 -14.27 2.15
N GLY A 84 -7.82 -15.27 1.80
CA GLY A 84 -7.35 -16.48 1.13
C GLY A 84 -6.38 -17.26 2.03
N SER A 85 -5.16 -17.47 1.56
CA SER A 85 -4.06 -18.09 2.31
C SER A 85 -3.25 -17.10 3.15
N ASP A 86 -3.37 -15.80 2.89
CA ASP A 86 -2.52 -14.78 3.51
C ASP A 86 -3.08 -14.31 4.85
N ILE A 87 -2.24 -14.33 5.89
CA ILE A 87 -2.58 -13.70 7.16
C ILE A 87 -2.51 -12.19 6.99
N ILE A 88 -3.63 -11.52 7.22
CA ILE A 88 -3.76 -10.06 7.09
C ILE A 88 -3.80 -9.32 8.43
N GLY A 89 -4.05 -10.04 9.53
CA GLY A 89 -4.09 -9.48 10.87
C GLY A 89 -4.03 -10.56 11.95
N VAL A 90 -3.65 -10.14 13.16
CA VAL A 90 -3.64 -10.98 14.36
C VAL A 90 -4.30 -10.20 15.49
N GLU A 91 -5.34 -10.79 16.07
CA GLU A 91 -6.06 -10.25 17.22
C GLU A 91 -5.87 -11.17 18.42
N ILE A 92 -5.59 -10.63 19.61
CA ILE A 92 -5.48 -11.44 20.83
C ILE A 92 -6.66 -11.09 21.73
N GLN A 93 -7.22 -12.11 22.38
CA GLN A 93 -8.24 -11.93 23.39
C GLN A 93 -7.74 -11.01 24.52
N MET A 94 -8.45 -9.90 24.72
CA MET A 94 -8.10 -8.95 25.78
C MET A 94 -8.64 -9.41 27.13
N PHE A 95 -7.91 -9.10 28.20
CA PHE A 95 -8.37 -9.29 29.57
C PHE A 95 -9.53 -8.33 29.88
N ASN A 96 -10.68 -8.85 30.31
CA ASN A 96 -11.81 -8.02 30.69
C ASN A 96 -11.62 -7.52 32.13
N ARG A 97 -11.22 -6.26 32.27
CA ARG A 97 -10.98 -5.64 33.59
C ARG A 97 -12.24 -5.58 34.47
N ARG A 98 -13.44 -5.47 33.88
CA ARG A 98 -14.69 -5.40 34.65
C ARG A 98 -15.05 -6.76 35.24
N LEU A 99 -14.81 -7.84 34.50
CA LEU A 99 -15.06 -9.21 34.95
C LEU A 99 -13.88 -9.81 35.72
N GLY A 100 -12.74 -9.13 35.79
CA GLY A 100 -11.50 -9.65 36.39
C GLY A 100 -10.99 -10.93 35.72
N ALA A 101 -11.43 -11.23 34.49
CA ALA A 101 -11.17 -12.50 33.83
C ALA A 101 -11.09 -12.35 32.30
N PHE A 102 -10.56 -13.37 31.63
CA PHE A 102 -10.74 -13.54 30.20
C PHE A 102 -12.14 -14.13 29.94
N GLN A 103 -12.75 -13.79 28.81
CA GLN A 103 -13.96 -14.50 28.37
C GLN A 103 -13.64 -15.98 28.14
N ALA A 104 -14.61 -16.87 28.37
CA ALA A 104 -14.47 -18.27 27.99
C ALA A 104 -14.20 -18.38 26.48
N ALA A 105 -13.41 -19.38 26.07
CA ALA A 105 -12.98 -19.50 24.68
C ALA A 105 -14.17 -19.66 23.72
N GLU A 106 -15.19 -20.45 24.09
CA GLU A 106 -16.43 -20.60 23.32
C GLU A 106 -17.23 -19.30 23.15
N ASN A 107 -17.05 -18.34 24.06
CA ASN A 107 -17.82 -17.11 24.10
C ASN A 107 -17.07 -15.91 23.51
N TRP A 108 -15.81 -16.08 23.12
CA TRP A 108 -15.01 -15.01 22.54
C TRP A 108 -15.14 -14.99 21.01
N GLN A 109 -15.66 -13.89 20.49
CA GLN A 109 -15.69 -13.61 19.06
C GLN A 109 -14.74 -12.44 18.75
N SER A 110 -13.85 -12.65 17.78
CA SER A 110 -12.91 -11.63 17.32
C SER A 110 -13.65 -10.41 16.75
N ASN A 111 -13.10 -9.21 16.96
CA ASN A 111 -13.65 -8.01 16.36
C ASN A 111 -13.59 -8.05 14.84
N PHE A 112 -12.54 -8.67 14.30
CA PHE A 112 -12.43 -8.87 12.85
C PHE A 112 -13.64 -9.62 12.29
N SER A 113 -14.04 -10.75 12.89
CA SER A 113 -15.20 -11.53 12.43
C SER A 113 -16.48 -10.68 12.41
N LYS A 114 -16.68 -9.83 13.42
CA LYS A 114 -17.83 -8.92 13.49
C LYS A 114 -17.76 -7.81 12.43
N VAL A 115 -16.57 -7.31 12.12
CA VAL A 115 -16.35 -6.24 11.13
C VAL A 115 -16.53 -6.74 9.70
N ILE A 116 -16.24 -8.02 9.39
CA ILE A 116 -16.48 -8.59 8.04
C ILE A 116 -17.94 -8.43 7.63
N VAL A 117 -18.88 -8.72 8.53
CA VAL A 117 -20.33 -8.62 8.26
C VAL A 117 -20.67 -7.18 7.84
N LYS A 118 -20.22 -6.20 8.62
CA LYS A 118 -20.46 -4.77 8.32
C LYS A 118 -19.75 -4.30 7.05
N LEU A 119 -18.59 -4.86 6.73
CA LEU A 119 -17.91 -4.58 5.49
C LEU A 119 -18.74 -5.06 4.30
N GLY A 120 -19.35 -6.26 4.39
CA GLY A 120 -20.26 -6.78 3.38
C GLY A 120 -21.42 -5.83 3.09
N ASP A 121 -22.08 -5.33 4.13
CA ASP A 121 -23.16 -4.35 3.98
C ASP A 121 -22.67 -3.04 3.34
N ALA A 122 -21.46 -2.60 3.66
CA ALA A 122 -20.91 -1.33 3.17
C ALA A 122 -20.48 -1.36 1.70
N ILE A 123 -20.22 -2.54 1.14
CA ILE A 123 -19.75 -2.70 -0.25
C ILE A 123 -20.78 -3.39 -1.15
N LYS A 124 -21.97 -3.73 -0.63
CA LYS A 124 -22.99 -4.51 -1.36
C LYS A 124 -23.41 -3.89 -2.70
N ASP A 125 -23.39 -2.55 -2.79
CA ASP A 125 -23.77 -1.77 -3.98
C ASP A 125 -22.53 -1.25 -4.75
N ALA A 126 -21.32 -1.63 -4.34
CA ALA A 126 -20.10 -1.20 -5.00
C ALA A 126 -19.78 -2.11 -6.20
N GLU A 127 -19.73 -1.53 -7.40
CA GLU A 127 -19.42 -2.29 -8.63
C GLU A 127 -18.01 -2.89 -8.61
N ASN A 128 -17.03 -2.13 -8.12
CA ASN A 128 -15.62 -2.52 -8.13
C ASN A 128 -14.98 -2.27 -6.77
N VAL A 129 -14.56 -3.36 -6.11
CA VAL A 129 -13.89 -3.34 -4.82
C VAL A 129 -12.51 -3.97 -4.99
N TRP A 130 -11.50 -3.32 -4.43
CA TRP A 130 -10.10 -3.67 -4.61
C TRP A 130 -9.40 -3.89 -3.28
N ILE A 131 -8.37 -4.73 -3.28
CA ILE A 131 -7.47 -4.92 -2.15
C ILE A 131 -6.01 -4.77 -2.60
N ASN A 132 -5.21 -4.05 -1.80
CA ASN A 132 -3.81 -3.75 -2.10
C ASN A 132 -2.84 -4.30 -1.03
N GLY A 133 -3.34 -5.18 -0.16
CA GLY A 133 -2.60 -5.74 0.97
C GLY A 133 -2.52 -4.85 2.21
N GLN A 134 -2.88 -3.57 2.13
CA GLN A 134 -2.97 -2.66 3.29
C GLN A 134 -4.39 -2.16 3.52
N GLU A 135 -5.11 -1.91 2.43
CA GLU A 135 -6.45 -1.36 2.37
C GLU A 135 -7.35 -2.21 1.46
N ILE A 136 -8.62 -2.29 1.84
CA ILE A 136 -9.74 -2.61 0.93
C ILE A 136 -10.38 -1.29 0.55
N PHE A 137 -10.60 -1.01 -0.73
CA PHE A 137 -11.13 0.26 -1.19
C PHE A 137 -12.07 0.11 -2.39
N TRP A 138 -12.97 1.08 -2.55
CA TRP A 138 -13.90 1.16 -3.66
C TRP A 138 -14.19 2.62 -4.00
N VAL A 139 -14.52 2.88 -5.26
CA VAL A 139 -14.83 4.23 -5.75
C VAL A 139 -16.09 4.76 -5.05
N LYS A 140 -16.07 6.03 -4.65
CA LYS A 140 -17.26 6.71 -4.12
C LYS A 140 -18.21 6.99 -5.31
N ASN A 141 -19.51 6.70 -5.17
CA ASN A 141 -20.55 6.76 -6.23
C ASN A 141 -20.20 7.65 -7.44
N ALA A 142 -20.24 7.05 -8.63
CA ALA A 142 -19.86 7.64 -9.92
C ALA A 142 -20.66 8.91 -10.30
N GLU A 143 -21.83 9.13 -9.70
CA GLU A 143 -22.65 10.33 -9.91
C GLU A 143 -22.08 11.60 -9.25
N ASP A 144 -21.12 11.46 -8.33
CA ASP A 144 -20.42 12.60 -7.73
C ASP A 144 -19.28 13.05 -8.67
N THR A 145 -19.56 13.95 -9.60
CA THR A 145 -18.57 14.52 -10.55
C THR A 145 -17.41 15.23 -9.85
N ARG A 146 -17.51 15.51 -8.54
CA ARG A 146 -16.41 16.03 -7.71
C ARG A 146 -15.48 14.93 -7.19
N SER A 147 -15.68 13.68 -7.60
CA SER A 147 -14.87 12.53 -7.18
C SER A 147 -13.65 12.29 -8.04
N MET A 148 -13.51 12.95 -9.21
CA MET A 148 -12.43 12.73 -10.16
C MET A 148 -11.74 14.03 -10.58
N PHE A 149 -10.41 14.04 -10.62
CA PHE A 149 -9.62 15.21 -11.02
C PHE A 149 -8.47 14.80 -11.95
N ASN A 150 -8.47 15.29 -13.19
CA ASN A 150 -7.36 15.05 -14.11
C ASN A 150 -6.10 15.77 -13.62
N ILE A 151 -4.97 15.07 -13.70
CA ILE A 151 -3.65 15.60 -13.35
C ILE A 151 -2.84 15.91 -14.61
N THR A 152 -3.05 15.15 -15.69
CA THR A 152 -2.47 15.39 -17.00
C THR A 152 -3.53 15.86 -18.00
N ASN A 153 -3.11 16.66 -18.98
CA ASN A 153 -4.01 17.21 -20.00
C ASN A 153 -4.59 16.14 -20.93
N ASP A 154 -3.83 15.06 -21.18
CA ASP A 154 -4.23 13.90 -21.99
C ASP A 154 -5.19 12.94 -21.25
N GLY A 155 -5.48 13.19 -19.96
CA GLY A 155 -6.31 12.31 -19.14
C GLY A 155 -5.66 10.96 -18.78
N SER A 156 -4.37 10.77 -19.06
CA SER A 156 -3.65 9.54 -18.70
C SER A 156 -3.54 9.37 -17.18
N TYR A 157 -3.45 10.46 -16.41
CA TYR A 157 -3.43 10.44 -14.95
C TYR A 157 -4.56 11.26 -14.34
N PHE A 158 -5.24 10.68 -13.36
CA PHE A 158 -6.29 11.35 -12.60
C PHE A 158 -6.35 10.86 -11.14
N ILE A 159 -6.85 11.71 -10.25
CA ILE A 159 -7.17 11.35 -8.86
C ILE A 159 -8.61 10.89 -8.79
N GLN A 160 -8.84 9.75 -8.16
CA GLN A 160 -10.18 9.22 -7.87
C GLN A 160 -10.39 9.16 -6.36
N MET A 161 -11.50 9.72 -5.89
CA MET A 161 -11.92 9.63 -4.48
C MET A 161 -12.48 8.24 -4.20
N VAL A 162 -12.06 7.66 -3.07
CA VAL A 162 -12.41 6.29 -2.67
C VAL A 162 -12.85 6.22 -1.22
N ASN A 163 -13.75 5.30 -0.94
CA ASN A 163 -13.96 4.76 0.40
C ASN A 163 -12.95 3.65 0.64
N TYR A 164 -12.45 3.52 1.86
CA TYR A 164 -11.51 2.47 2.19
C TYR A 164 -11.54 2.06 3.66
N VAL A 165 -11.05 0.84 3.90
CA VAL A 165 -10.84 0.24 5.22
C VAL A 165 -9.40 -0.25 5.31
N LYS A 166 -8.65 0.22 6.32
CA LYS A 166 -7.30 -0.32 6.58
C LYS A 166 -7.42 -1.69 7.23
N LEU A 167 -6.79 -2.72 6.64
CA LEU A 167 -6.78 -4.08 7.17
C LEU A 167 -6.26 -4.12 8.62
N SER A 168 -5.24 -3.32 8.92
CA SER A 168 -4.67 -3.22 10.27
C SER A 168 -5.63 -2.68 11.33
N LYS A 169 -6.76 -2.07 10.94
CA LYS A 169 -7.77 -1.50 11.84
C LYS A 169 -8.99 -2.39 12.03
N MET A 170 -9.23 -3.38 11.16
CA MET A 170 -10.47 -4.19 11.17
C MET A 170 -10.64 -5.05 12.43
N GLY A 171 -9.55 -5.36 13.16
CA GLY A 171 -9.60 -6.11 14.43
C GLY A 171 -9.35 -5.26 15.68
N LEU A 172 -9.42 -3.92 15.59
CA LEU A 172 -9.09 -3.03 16.71
C LEU A 172 -10.33 -2.44 17.38
N ASP A 173 -10.56 -2.84 18.62
CA ASP A 173 -11.67 -2.35 19.46
C ASP A 173 -11.52 -0.87 19.89
N ARG A 174 -10.32 -0.30 19.77
CA ARG A 174 -9.99 1.05 20.30
C ARG A 174 -10.75 2.20 19.63
N PHE A 175 -11.39 2.00 18.47
CA PHE A 175 -12.17 3.05 17.81
C PHE A 175 -13.52 3.32 18.49
N GLN A 176 -14.04 2.39 19.30
CA GLN A 176 -15.22 2.65 20.13
C GLN A 176 -14.92 3.73 21.18
N LYS A 177 -13.83 3.59 21.95
CA LYS A 177 -13.52 4.49 23.07
C LYS A 177 -13.40 5.98 22.71
N GLN A 178 -12.97 6.33 21.49
CA GLN A 178 -12.83 7.74 21.09
C GLN A 178 -14.14 8.36 20.55
N LYS A 179 -15.05 7.57 19.98
CA LYS A 179 -16.36 8.06 19.53
C LYS A 179 -17.35 8.14 20.70
N THR A 180 -17.42 7.10 21.53
CA THR A 180 -18.32 7.10 22.69
C THR A 180 -17.95 8.20 23.69
N ALA A 181 -16.66 8.56 23.85
CA ALA A 181 -16.27 9.69 24.70
C ALA A 181 -16.74 11.06 24.17
N LYS A 182 -16.96 11.22 22.86
CA LYS A 182 -17.52 12.45 22.27
C LYS A 182 -19.04 12.49 22.31
N GLU A 183 -19.70 11.34 22.23
CA GLU A 183 -21.18 11.25 22.29
C GLU A 183 -21.70 11.25 23.74
N ILE A 184 -20.97 10.68 24.70
CA ILE A 184 -21.33 10.70 26.13
C ILE A 184 -21.24 12.12 26.72
N SER A 185 -20.42 13.02 26.17
CA SER A 185 -20.42 14.43 26.58
C SER A 185 -21.64 15.24 26.09
N SER A 186 -22.54 14.63 25.31
CA SER A 186 -23.69 15.31 24.70
C SER A 186 -25.07 14.76 25.10
N VAL A 187 -25.14 13.78 25.99
CA VAL A 187 -26.42 13.19 26.42
C VAL A 187 -26.54 13.27 27.94
N ASN A 188 -27.46 14.11 28.42
CA ASN A 188 -27.88 14.12 29.81
C ASN A 188 -28.44 12.73 30.17
N THR A 189 -27.86 12.15 31.21
CA THR A 189 -28.25 10.88 31.80
C THR A 189 -29.55 11.03 32.58
N ASP A 190 -30.60 10.33 32.17
CA ASP A 190 -31.70 9.87 33.04
C ASP A 190 -32.40 8.68 32.39
N SER A 191 -31.83 7.49 32.57
CA SER A 191 -32.51 6.17 32.53
C SER A 191 -31.46 5.06 32.64
N ALA A 192 -31.26 4.57 33.85
CA ALA A 192 -30.22 3.61 34.22
C ALA A 192 -30.71 2.15 34.28
N GLU A 193 -31.75 1.76 33.56
CA GLU A 193 -32.37 0.42 33.73
C GLU A 193 -32.49 -0.47 32.48
N GLU A 194 -31.91 -0.13 31.33
CA GLU A 194 -31.75 -1.06 30.21
C GLU A 194 -30.27 -1.38 29.94
N LEU A 195 -29.70 -2.23 30.79
CA LEU A 195 -28.32 -2.74 30.64
C LEU A 195 -28.31 -4.28 30.66
N HIS A 196 -29.22 -4.88 29.89
CA HIS A 196 -29.13 -6.28 29.49
C HIS A 196 -28.83 -6.36 27.97
N GLU A 197 -27.75 -7.07 27.63
CA GLU A 197 -27.31 -7.41 26.26
C GLU A 197 -27.06 -6.26 25.27
N THR A 198 -26.04 -5.43 25.52
CA THR A 198 -25.34 -4.78 24.39
C THR A 198 -24.29 -5.73 23.84
N VAL A 199 -24.68 -6.52 22.84
CA VAL A 199 -23.75 -7.07 21.85
C VAL A 199 -22.82 -5.93 21.44
N SER A 200 -21.54 -6.01 21.81
CA SER A 200 -20.54 -5.02 21.39
C SER A 200 -20.59 -4.90 19.87
N SER A 201 -21.19 -3.82 19.38
CA SER A 201 -21.40 -3.58 17.96
C SER A 201 -20.06 -3.16 17.37
N ALA A 202 -19.31 -4.12 16.84
CA ALA A 202 -17.97 -3.85 16.30
C ALA A 202 -18.04 -2.72 15.27
N TYR A 203 -17.14 -1.73 15.35
CA TYR A 203 -17.18 -0.57 14.45
C TYR A 203 -16.41 -0.88 13.16
N LEU A 204 -17.02 -0.63 11.99
CA LEU A 204 -16.31 -0.65 10.71
C LEU A 204 -15.47 0.63 10.59
N PRO A 205 -14.11 0.56 10.54
CA PRO A 205 -13.25 1.74 10.50
C PRO A 205 -13.17 2.33 9.08
N LEU A 206 -14.33 2.65 8.52
CA LEU A 206 -14.51 3.26 7.21
C LEU A 206 -13.88 4.66 7.18
N SER A 207 -13.14 4.95 6.13
CA SER A 207 -12.49 6.23 5.89
C SER A 207 -12.60 6.62 4.41
N THR A 208 -12.46 7.90 4.12
CA THR A 208 -12.38 8.43 2.76
C THR A 208 -10.93 8.80 2.44
N GLY A 209 -10.51 8.55 1.21
CA GLY A 209 -9.19 8.88 0.71
C GLY A 209 -9.23 9.09 -0.80
N CYS A 210 -8.07 9.06 -1.43
CA CYS A 210 -7.99 9.06 -2.87
C CYS A 210 -6.96 8.05 -3.37
N VAL A 211 -7.05 7.73 -4.65
CA VAL A 211 -6.05 6.96 -5.38
C VAL A 211 -5.62 7.76 -6.60
N LEU A 212 -4.34 7.71 -6.93
CA LEU A 212 -3.88 8.00 -8.29
C LEU A 212 -4.32 6.85 -9.20
N ALA A 213 -4.96 7.19 -10.31
CA ALA A 213 -5.34 6.28 -11.37
C ALA A 213 -4.58 6.62 -12.66
N TYR A 214 -4.24 5.58 -13.42
CA TYR A 214 -3.48 5.68 -14.66
C TYR A 214 -4.15 4.89 -15.79
N LYS A 215 -4.30 5.53 -16.95
CA LYS A 215 -4.77 4.96 -18.21
C LYS A 215 -3.61 4.89 -19.20
N PRO A 216 -2.97 3.72 -19.39
CA PRO A 216 -1.85 3.60 -20.32
C PRO A 216 -2.26 3.86 -21.78
N ASN A 217 -3.51 3.54 -22.13
CA ASN A 217 -4.04 3.68 -23.49
C ASN A 217 -4.85 4.97 -23.70
N ALA A 218 -4.67 5.99 -22.85
CA ALA A 218 -5.46 7.23 -22.93
C ALA A 218 -5.31 7.94 -24.30
N ALA A 219 -4.14 7.82 -24.93
CA ALA A 219 -3.86 8.39 -26.25
C ALA A 219 -4.48 7.58 -27.41
N TYR A 220 -5.01 6.38 -27.15
CA TYR A 220 -5.55 5.47 -28.16
C TYR A 220 -7.00 5.09 -27.81
N PRO A 221 -7.99 5.94 -28.15
CA PRO A 221 -9.39 5.74 -27.76
C PRO A 221 -10.02 4.46 -28.29
N ASP A 222 -9.53 3.97 -29.43
CA ASP A 222 -10.03 2.76 -30.11
C ASP A 222 -9.57 1.45 -29.42
N LEU A 223 -8.62 1.53 -28.49
CA LEU A 223 -8.17 0.39 -27.69
C LEU A 223 -8.96 0.28 -26.38
N GLU A 224 -9.05 -0.95 -25.88
CA GLU A 224 -9.64 -1.22 -24.57
C GLU A 224 -8.94 -0.38 -23.49
N GLN A 225 -9.75 0.35 -22.73
CA GLN A 225 -9.27 1.27 -21.71
C GLN A 225 -9.05 0.52 -20.40
N ILE A 226 -7.78 0.34 -20.05
CA ILE A 226 -7.37 -0.22 -18.76
C ILE A 226 -7.20 0.93 -17.76
N VAL A 227 -7.75 0.78 -16.55
CA VAL A 227 -7.51 1.71 -15.45
C VAL A 227 -6.71 1.01 -14.35
N VAL A 228 -5.54 1.57 -14.04
CA VAL A 228 -4.66 1.08 -12.99
C VAL A 228 -4.73 1.98 -11.78
N TYR A 229 -5.10 1.42 -10.63
CA TYR A 229 -5.15 2.16 -9.36
C TYR A 229 -3.87 1.98 -8.54
N SER A 230 -3.41 3.08 -7.95
CA SER A 230 -2.40 3.11 -6.90
C SER A 230 -2.97 2.70 -5.54
N PRO A 231 -2.12 2.47 -4.52
CA PRO A 231 -2.58 2.33 -3.14
C PRO A 231 -3.30 3.58 -2.66
N VAL A 232 -4.16 3.42 -1.66
CA VAL A 232 -4.89 4.55 -1.09
C VAL A 232 -3.91 5.55 -0.48
N LEU A 233 -4.03 6.79 -0.92
CA LEU A 233 -3.33 7.97 -0.43
C LEU A 233 -4.18 8.63 0.66
N SER A 234 -3.51 9.16 1.67
CA SER A 234 -4.13 9.89 2.77
C SER A 234 -4.69 11.19 2.23
N ALA A 235 -6.02 11.33 2.18
CA ALA A 235 -6.64 12.63 2.30
C ALA A 235 -6.74 12.90 3.81
N ASP A 236 -5.78 13.62 4.39
CA ASP A 236 -5.99 14.12 5.75
C ASP A 236 -7.25 14.99 5.74
N LYS A 237 -8.08 14.80 6.77
CA LYS A 237 -9.32 15.55 6.93
C LYS A 237 -8.96 17.03 7.03
N GLU A 238 -9.61 17.82 6.19
CA GLU A 238 -9.48 19.27 6.06
C GLU A 238 -8.25 19.71 5.23
N PHE A 239 -8.52 20.46 4.16
CA PHE A 239 -7.55 21.09 3.26
C PHE A 239 -6.70 22.15 3.99
N GLY A 240 -5.97 21.76 5.04
CA GLY A 240 -5.30 22.67 5.95
C GLY A 240 -4.15 22.02 6.70
N THR A 241 -2.93 22.43 6.36
CA THR A 241 -1.80 22.59 7.29
C THR A 241 -1.04 21.36 7.80
N SER A 242 -0.89 20.30 6.99
CA SER A 242 0.26 19.39 7.14
C SER A 242 1.22 19.56 5.96
N ASN A 243 2.52 19.68 6.24
CA ASN A 243 3.59 19.91 5.24
C ASN A 243 3.79 18.74 4.25
N LYS A 244 2.95 17.69 4.29
CA LYS A 244 3.04 16.51 3.41
C LYS A 244 1.65 15.98 3.04
N ASP A 245 0.92 16.77 2.27
CA ASP A 245 -0.30 16.33 1.62
C ASP A 245 0.06 15.46 0.40
N GLU A 246 -0.15 14.14 0.50
CA GLU A 246 0.12 13.18 -0.58
C GLU A 246 -0.63 13.56 -1.87
N VAL A 247 -1.81 14.17 -1.75
CA VAL A 247 -2.61 14.62 -2.90
C VAL A 247 -1.90 15.75 -3.65
N ARG A 248 -1.36 16.74 -2.93
CA ARG A 248 -0.56 17.82 -3.53
C ARG A 248 0.71 17.29 -4.20
N MET A 249 1.35 16.28 -3.59
CA MET A 249 2.51 15.63 -4.20
C MET A 249 2.16 14.88 -5.48
N VAL A 250 0.96 14.30 -5.57
CA VAL A 250 0.46 13.71 -6.81
C VAL A 250 0.21 14.75 -7.89
N TYR A 251 -0.38 15.89 -7.56
CA TYR A 251 -0.55 16.98 -8.53
C TYR A 251 0.78 17.49 -9.10
N SER A 252 1.83 17.55 -8.28
CA SER A 252 3.14 18.03 -8.72
C SER A 252 3.91 17.03 -9.59
N ILE A 253 3.48 15.76 -9.67
CA ILE A 253 4.12 14.74 -10.51
C ILE A 253 4.01 15.07 -11.99
N ALA A 254 2.87 15.61 -12.43
CA ALA A 254 2.66 16.02 -13.82
C ALA A 254 2.91 17.52 -14.07
N SER A 255 3.48 18.23 -13.09
CA SER A 255 3.73 19.67 -13.23
C SER A 255 4.78 19.93 -14.32
N GLU A 256 4.40 20.66 -15.37
CA GLU A 256 5.33 21.14 -16.39
C GLU A 256 6.19 22.31 -15.90
N THR A 257 5.65 23.15 -15.00
CA THR A 257 6.32 24.35 -14.48
C THR A 257 7.41 24.02 -13.46
N ASN A 258 7.26 22.93 -12.70
CA ASN A 258 8.25 22.45 -11.75
C ASN A 258 8.34 20.92 -11.80
N PRO A 259 8.96 20.38 -12.86
CA PRO A 259 8.99 18.94 -13.07
C PRO A 259 9.72 18.22 -11.93
N SER A 260 9.29 17.00 -11.67
CA SER A 260 9.85 16.14 -10.64
C SER A 260 10.54 14.92 -11.25
N TYR A 261 11.59 14.48 -10.57
CA TYR A 261 12.47 13.41 -10.99
C TYR A 261 12.64 12.42 -9.83
N PRO A 262 12.63 11.11 -10.09
CA PRO A 262 12.97 10.13 -9.08
C PRO A 262 14.44 10.28 -8.69
N THR A 263 14.75 9.87 -7.47
CA THR A 263 16.06 10.07 -6.85
C THR A 263 16.92 8.80 -6.91
N ILE A 264 18.23 8.89 -6.68
CA ILE A 264 19.08 7.70 -6.53
C ILE A 264 18.58 6.80 -5.38
N GLU A 265 18.06 7.38 -4.29
CA GLU A 265 17.47 6.59 -3.21
C GLU A 265 16.25 5.78 -3.69
N PHE A 266 15.42 6.35 -4.57
CA PHE A 266 14.36 5.61 -5.23
C PHE A 266 14.92 4.43 -6.03
N ALA A 267 15.94 4.64 -6.87
CA ALA A 267 16.56 3.57 -7.66
C ALA A 267 17.02 2.41 -6.77
N ILE A 268 17.73 2.70 -5.67
CA ILE A 268 18.24 1.66 -4.76
C ILE A 268 17.09 0.87 -4.12
N ARG A 269 16.04 1.55 -3.65
CA ARG A 269 14.90 0.89 -3.00
C ARG A 269 14.04 0.11 -3.99
N ALA A 270 13.81 0.68 -5.17
CA ALA A 270 13.09 0.04 -6.25
C ALA A 270 13.84 -1.22 -6.72
N ALA A 271 15.13 -1.12 -7.01
CA ALA A 271 15.96 -2.25 -7.42
C ALA A 271 15.93 -3.39 -6.39
N LYS A 272 16.02 -3.06 -5.10
CA LYS A 272 15.93 -4.05 -4.03
C LYS A 272 14.54 -4.70 -3.93
N THR A 273 13.48 -3.91 -4.08
CA THR A 273 12.10 -4.40 -3.92
C THR A 273 11.69 -5.20 -5.16
N ILE A 274 11.74 -4.59 -6.33
CA ILE A 274 11.39 -5.19 -7.62
C ILE A 274 12.33 -6.36 -7.94
N GLY A 275 13.64 -6.19 -7.77
CA GLY A 275 14.61 -7.25 -8.03
C GLY A 275 14.42 -8.49 -7.16
N LYS A 276 14.00 -8.31 -5.90
CA LYS A 276 13.69 -9.44 -5.01
C LYS A 276 12.37 -10.13 -5.37
N LEU A 277 11.36 -9.38 -5.82
CA LEU A 277 10.03 -9.92 -6.09
C LEU A 277 9.90 -10.54 -7.48
N TYR A 278 10.53 -9.93 -8.50
CA TYR A 278 10.33 -10.28 -9.92
C TYR A 278 11.64 -10.60 -10.65
N GLY A 279 12.79 -10.53 -9.97
CA GLY A 279 14.10 -10.72 -10.58
C GLY A 279 14.75 -9.40 -11.02
N TYR A 280 16.09 -9.39 -11.06
CA TYR A 280 16.85 -8.16 -11.30
C TYR A 280 16.80 -7.66 -12.76
N ALA A 281 16.44 -8.50 -13.72
CA ALA A 281 16.22 -8.06 -15.12
C ALA A 281 15.08 -7.03 -15.23
N GLU A 282 14.06 -7.14 -14.38
CA GLU A 282 12.96 -6.17 -14.32
C GLU A 282 13.40 -4.79 -13.79
N THR A 283 14.66 -4.66 -13.33
CA THR A 283 15.21 -3.41 -12.78
C THR A 283 16.05 -2.62 -13.78
N ASP A 284 16.22 -3.11 -15.01
CA ASP A 284 16.98 -2.44 -16.08
C ASP A 284 16.43 -1.05 -16.39
N PHE A 285 15.11 -0.87 -16.23
CA PHE A 285 14.42 0.42 -16.32
C PHE A 285 15.05 1.52 -15.43
N LEU A 286 15.67 1.16 -14.30
CA LEU A 286 16.29 2.12 -13.38
C LEU A 286 17.62 2.67 -13.88
N ASP A 287 18.19 2.09 -14.95
CA ASP A 287 19.45 2.49 -15.57
C ASP A 287 20.59 2.70 -14.54
N ILE A 288 20.73 1.71 -13.64
CA ILE A 288 21.78 1.69 -12.62
C ILE A 288 23.19 1.87 -13.24
N PRO A 289 23.52 1.27 -14.40
CA PRO A 289 24.83 1.50 -15.05
C PRO A 289 25.12 2.97 -15.33
N SER A 290 24.16 3.74 -15.86
CA SER A 290 24.36 5.18 -16.08
C SER A 290 24.52 5.95 -14.78
N ILE A 291 23.82 5.54 -13.70
CA ILE A 291 23.99 6.16 -12.37
C ILE A 291 25.41 5.90 -11.86
N ILE A 292 25.95 4.69 -12.00
CA ILE A 292 27.33 4.35 -11.61
C ILE A 292 28.32 5.18 -12.42
N LYS A 293 28.15 5.24 -13.76
CA LYS A 293 29.02 6.02 -14.65
C LYS A 293 29.04 7.50 -14.26
N LYS A 294 27.88 8.08 -13.93
CA LYS A 294 27.74 9.50 -13.55
C LYS A 294 28.30 9.80 -12.15
N THR A 295 28.05 8.92 -11.19
CA THR A 295 28.49 9.13 -9.79
C THR A 295 29.93 8.70 -9.54
N GLY A 296 30.51 7.89 -10.43
CA GLY A 296 31.80 7.23 -10.22
C GLY A 296 31.78 6.20 -9.10
N MET A 297 30.60 5.84 -8.57
CA MET A 297 30.44 4.94 -7.44
C MET A 297 29.74 3.65 -7.83
N VAL A 298 30.42 2.52 -7.70
CA VAL A 298 29.82 1.19 -7.91
C VAL A 298 28.88 0.82 -6.74
N ASN A 299 29.23 1.19 -5.51
CA ASN A 299 28.37 0.97 -4.35
C ASN A 299 27.58 2.24 -4.02
N LEU A 300 26.41 2.39 -4.63
CA LEU A 300 25.54 3.54 -4.45
C LEU A 300 25.05 3.73 -3.00
N GLN A 301 25.08 2.69 -2.15
CA GLN A 301 24.72 2.81 -0.73
C GLN A 301 25.79 3.57 0.09
N LYS A 302 27.03 3.66 -0.41
CA LYS A 302 28.09 4.46 0.23
C LYS A 302 27.91 5.96 0.02
N ILE A 303 27.14 6.38 -0.99
CA ILE A 303 26.75 7.78 -1.14
C ILE A 303 25.95 8.17 0.11
N SER A 304 26.21 9.34 0.70
CA SER A 304 25.49 9.78 1.88
C SER A 304 23.98 9.82 1.63
N GLU A 305 23.17 9.39 2.61
CA GLU A 305 21.71 9.32 2.48
C GLU A 305 21.11 10.65 2.01
N LYS A 306 21.55 11.77 2.60
CA LYS A 306 21.13 13.12 2.21
C LYS A 306 21.38 13.42 0.73
N CYS A 307 22.49 12.96 0.17
CA CYS A 307 22.79 13.12 -1.25
C CYS A 307 21.89 12.23 -2.10
N ARG A 308 21.71 10.96 -1.74
CA ARG A 308 20.88 10.02 -2.51
C ARG A 308 19.43 10.48 -2.66
N PHE A 309 18.87 11.12 -1.63
CA PHE A 309 17.54 11.72 -1.66
C PHE A 309 17.42 13.01 -2.48
N LYS A 310 18.53 13.62 -2.89
CA LYS A 310 18.55 14.91 -3.60
C LYS A 310 19.07 14.80 -5.03
N THR A 311 19.79 13.74 -5.35
CA THR A 311 20.33 13.51 -6.69
C THR A 311 19.25 12.89 -7.59
N PRO A 312 18.82 13.57 -8.66
CA PRO A 312 17.84 13.06 -9.60
C PRO A 312 18.41 11.96 -10.49
N MET A 313 17.56 11.05 -10.93
CA MET A 313 17.81 10.13 -12.05
C MET A 313 17.38 10.81 -13.36
N ASN A 314 17.88 10.28 -14.48
CA ASN A 314 17.57 10.80 -15.81
C ASN A 314 16.24 10.24 -16.36
N MET A 315 15.14 10.50 -15.67
CA MET A 315 13.78 10.09 -16.08
C MET A 315 12.73 10.94 -15.37
N ARG A 316 11.53 11.08 -15.94
CA ARG A 316 10.43 11.82 -15.27
C ARG A 316 9.76 11.00 -14.18
N ALA A 317 9.16 11.68 -13.20
CA ALA A 317 8.36 11.04 -12.16
C ALA A 317 7.20 10.22 -12.75
N THR A 318 6.50 10.75 -13.76
CA THR A 318 5.39 10.05 -14.44
C THR A 318 5.84 8.70 -15.00
N THR A 319 7.01 8.61 -15.64
CA THR A 319 7.56 7.36 -16.17
C THR A 319 7.81 6.33 -15.07
N SER A 320 8.44 6.73 -13.97
CA SER A 320 8.69 5.83 -12.83
C SER A 320 7.42 5.37 -12.12
N ILE A 321 6.41 6.23 -12.08
CA ILE A 321 5.11 5.92 -11.48
C ILE A 321 4.32 4.98 -12.37
N SER A 322 4.27 5.21 -13.68
CA SER A 322 3.69 4.29 -14.67
C SER A 322 4.33 2.91 -14.55
N TRP A 323 5.66 2.85 -14.48
CA TRP A 323 6.42 1.61 -14.32
C TRP A 323 6.01 0.86 -13.05
N LEU A 324 5.98 1.52 -11.89
CA LEU A 324 5.51 0.92 -10.64
C LEU A 324 4.04 0.49 -10.68
N MET A 325 3.18 1.28 -11.35
CA MET A 325 1.78 0.94 -11.56
C MET A 325 1.60 -0.32 -12.38
N GLY A 326 2.48 -0.58 -13.36
CA GLY A 326 2.53 -1.83 -14.11
C GLY A 326 2.69 -3.06 -13.19
N PHE A 327 3.58 -2.99 -12.19
CA PHE A 327 3.71 -4.07 -11.18
C PHE A 327 2.46 -4.17 -10.30
N LEU A 328 1.91 -3.05 -9.84
CA LEU A 328 0.67 -3.04 -9.04
C LEU A 328 -0.51 -3.64 -9.79
N HIS A 329 -0.58 -3.46 -11.11
CA HIS A 329 -1.64 -4.01 -11.95
C HIS A 329 -1.54 -5.54 -12.06
N ARG A 330 -0.34 -6.06 -12.34
CA ARG A 330 -0.12 -7.49 -12.62
C ARG A 330 0.07 -8.37 -11.39
N GLU A 331 0.34 -7.80 -10.22
CA GLU A 331 0.61 -8.58 -9.02
C GLU A 331 -0.66 -9.26 -8.48
N THR A 332 -0.52 -10.57 -8.21
CA THR A 332 -1.56 -11.45 -7.70
C THR A 332 -1.36 -11.88 -6.24
N ASP A 333 -0.14 -11.78 -5.72
CA ASP A 333 0.23 -12.09 -4.34
C ASP A 333 -0.01 -10.86 -3.44
N LEU A 334 -0.80 -11.07 -2.38
CA LEU A 334 -1.18 -9.98 -1.47
C LEU A 334 0.00 -9.44 -0.67
N ASN A 335 0.98 -10.27 -0.33
CA ASN A 335 2.19 -9.86 0.39
C ASN A 335 3.11 -9.04 -0.49
N ASN A 336 3.28 -9.43 -1.75
CA ASN A 336 4.01 -8.61 -2.71
C ASN A 336 3.31 -7.25 -2.92
N LEU A 337 1.97 -7.22 -3.00
CA LEU A 337 1.22 -5.96 -3.03
C LEU A 337 1.44 -5.08 -1.80
N ARG A 338 1.66 -5.66 -0.61
CA ARG A 338 2.00 -4.88 0.59
C ARG A 338 3.33 -4.16 0.44
N ASP A 339 4.31 -4.80 -0.18
CA ASP A 339 5.65 -4.24 -0.38
C ASP A 339 5.67 -3.24 -1.55
N LEU A 340 4.99 -3.55 -2.66
CA LEU A 340 4.73 -2.59 -3.74
C LEU A 340 3.99 -1.35 -3.24
N SER A 341 2.98 -1.52 -2.37
CA SER A 341 2.23 -0.39 -1.82
C SER A 341 3.10 0.53 -0.96
N LYS A 342 4.05 -0.04 -0.19
CA LYS A 342 5.03 0.76 0.54
C LYS A 342 5.99 1.47 -0.41
N MET A 343 6.43 0.80 -1.48
CA MET A 343 7.32 1.39 -2.47
C MET A 343 6.65 2.56 -3.22
N PHE A 344 5.37 2.40 -3.54
CA PHE A 344 4.56 3.45 -4.14
C PHE A 344 4.39 4.65 -3.18
N LYS A 345 3.98 4.40 -1.93
CA LYS A 345 3.90 5.48 -0.92
C LYS A 345 5.27 6.14 -0.70
N PHE A 346 6.36 5.38 -0.78
CA PHE A 346 7.71 5.93 -0.71
C PHE A 346 8.02 6.89 -1.86
N ILE A 347 7.76 6.50 -3.12
CA ILE A 347 8.09 7.36 -4.26
C ILE A 347 7.35 8.70 -4.15
N ILE A 348 6.04 8.69 -3.87
CA ILE A 348 5.23 9.90 -3.73
C ILE A 348 5.77 10.81 -2.61
N ASN A 349 6.07 10.23 -1.44
CA ASN A 349 6.39 11.03 -0.25
C ASN A 349 7.85 11.48 -0.16
N ASN A 350 8.80 10.68 -0.64
CA ASN A 350 10.23 10.92 -0.43
C ASN A 350 11.12 10.46 -1.60
N GLY A 351 10.58 9.83 -2.64
CA GLY A 351 11.39 9.31 -3.74
C GLY A 351 11.62 10.31 -4.87
N LEU A 352 10.94 11.46 -4.85
CA LEU A 352 11.02 12.48 -5.88
C LEU A 352 11.76 13.74 -5.40
N VAL A 353 12.44 14.40 -6.34
CA VAL A 353 13.03 15.73 -6.18
C VAL A 353 12.52 16.67 -7.27
N TYR A 354 12.20 17.90 -6.92
CA TYR A 354 11.66 18.90 -7.83
C TYR A 354 12.77 19.76 -8.43
N ARG A 355 12.65 20.14 -9.70
CA ARG A 355 13.64 20.96 -10.42
C ARG A 355 14.08 22.20 -9.65
N ASN A 356 13.13 22.94 -9.08
CA ASN A 356 13.43 24.16 -8.34
C ASN A 356 14.21 23.89 -7.04
N SER A 357 14.02 22.73 -6.42
CA SER A 357 14.76 22.33 -5.23
C SER A 357 16.19 21.91 -5.56
N ILE A 358 16.40 21.23 -6.70
CA ILE A 358 17.73 20.77 -7.15
C ILE A 358 18.71 21.96 -7.17
N LYS A 359 18.31 23.12 -7.70
CA LYS A 359 19.16 24.32 -7.81
C LYS A 359 19.76 24.80 -6.49
N THR A 360 19.11 24.50 -5.35
CA THR A 360 19.54 24.96 -4.03
C THR A 360 20.53 24.02 -3.33
N PHE A 361 20.78 22.83 -3.88
CA PHE A 361 21.57 21.79 -3.21
C PHE A 361 22.99 21.61 -3.74
N TYR A 362 23.37 22.32 -4.79
CA TYR A 362 24.70 22.23 -5.40
C TYR A 362 25.55 23.44 -5.02
N ARG A 363 26.88 23.22 -4.99
CA ARG A 363 27.85 24.30 -4.72
C ARG A 363 27.75 25.36 -5.81
N GLU A 364 28.00 26.62 -5.43
CA GLU A 364 28.16 27.73 -6.39
C GLU A 364 29.14 27.32 -7.51
N GLY A 365 28.73 27.54 -8.76
CA GLY A 365 29.53 27.26 -9.96
C GLY A 365 29.11 26.04 -10.79
N VAL A 366 28.19 25.19 -10.30
CA VAL A 366 27.57 24.11 -11.10
C VAL A 366 26.40 24.67 -11.89
N LYS A 367 26.39 24.49 -13.23
CA LYS A 367 25.38 25.06 -14.12
C LYS A 367 24.21 24.09 -14.34
N GLU A 368 23.07 24.61 -14.80
CA GLU A 368 21.82 23.83 -14.95
C GLU A 368 21.93 22.67 -15.97
N HIS A 369 22.87 22.74 -16.91
CA HIS A 369 23.20 21.69 -17.88
C HIS A 369 24.11 20.58 -17.33
N ASP A 370 24.74 20.79 -16.16
CA ASP A 370 25.49 19.75 -15.45
C ASP A 370 24.54 18.83 -14.65
N ILE A 371 23.26 19.19 -14.58
CA ILE A 371 22.22 18.38 -13.99
C ILE A 371 21.82 17.32 -15.03
N PRO A 372 21.78 16.02 -14.69
CA PRO A 372 21.22 15.00 -15.56
C PRO A 372 19.68 15.12 -15.59
N LEU A 373 19.18 16.21 -16.16
CA LEU A 373 17.79 16.39 -16.52
C LEU A 373 17.70 16.20 -18.03
N ILE A 374 16.76 15.38 -18.46
CA ILE A 374 16.38 15.28 -19.87
C ILE A 374 16.07 16.71 -20.36
N ASN A 375 16.71 17.14 -21.45
CA ASN A 375 16.34 18.39 -22.09
C ASN A 375 14.91 18.24 -22.63
N LEU A 376 14.03 19.19 -22.31
CA LEU A 376 12.64 19.15 -22.79
C LEU A 376 12.53 19.11 -24.33
N ALA A 377 13.57 19.56 -25.03
CA ALA A 377 13.68 19.43 -26.49
C ALA A 377 13.82 17.98 -26.96
N ASP A 378 14.53 17.12 -26.21
CA ASP A 378 14.80 15.72 -26.58
C ASP A 378 13.53 14.85 -26.54
N PHE A 379 12.48 15.31 -25.85
CA PHE A 379 11.20 14.61 -25.75
C PHE A 379 10.20 15.00 -26.85
N LYS A 380 10.41 16.14 -27.54
CA LYS A 380 9.58 16.50 -28.70
C LYS A 380 9.96 15.66 -29.92
N SER A 381 11.24 15.32 -30.08
CA SER A 381 11.70 14.44 -31.18
C SER A 381 11.23 12.99 -31.03
N GLU A 382 11.14 12.44 -29.82
CA GLU A 382 10.71 11.05 -29.62
C GLU A 382 9.20 10.82 -29.80
N ILE A 383 8.39 11.88 -29.81
CA ILE A 383 6.95 11.81 -30.17
C ILE A 383 6.76 11.92 -31.69
N ASP A 384 7.66 12.62 -32.38
CA ASP A 384 7.62 12.76 -33.84
C ASP A 384 8.28 11.57 -34.58
N ASP A 385 9.16 10.81 -33.92
CA ASP A 385 9.90 9.67 -34.52
C ASP A 385 9.19 8.30 -34.37
N ALA A 386 7.96 8.25 -33.86
CA ALA A 386 7.16 7.02 -33.80
C ALA A 386 6.49 6.64 -35.13
N ASP A 387 6.69 7.43 -36.20
CA ASP A 387 6.01 7.27 -37.49
C ASP A 387 6.99 7.24 -38.69
N LEU A 388 8.06 6.43 -38.63
CA LEU A 388 8.82 6.05 -39.83
C LEU A 388 9.27 4.57 -39.79
N LEU A 389 8.29 3.67 -39.79
CA LEU A 389 8.45 2.34 -40.37
C LEU A 389 7.42 2.18 -41.50
N VAL A 390 7.65 2.91 -42.60
CA VAL A 390 7.09 2.54 -43.90
C VAL A 390 8.01 1.48 -44.50
N PRO A 391 7.53 0.28 -44.83
CA PRO A 391 8.31 -0.67 -45.61
C PRO A 391 8.63 -0.06 -46.97
N ASN A 392 9.92 0.03 -47.28
CA ASN A 392 10.40 0.20 -48.65
C ASN A 392 9.92 -1.01 -49.46
N ASP A 393 8.87 -0.83 -50.26
CA ASP A 393 8.73 -1.58 -51.50
C ASP A 393 8.81 -0.58 -52.66
N ALA A 394 9.95 -0.67 -53.33
CA ALA A 394 10.24 -0.02 -54.58
C ALA A 394 9.42 -0.68 -55.69
N THR A 395 8.55 0.08 -56.33
CA THR A 395 8.25 -0.09 -57.75
C THR A 395 8.42 1.25 -58.43
N GLU A 396 9.57 1.42 -59.08
CA GLU A 396 9.79 2.50 -60.04
C GLU A 396 8.81 2.37 -61.23
N PRO A 397 8.45 3.50 -61.86
CA PRO A 397 7.66 3.51 -63.09
C PRO A 397 8.60 3.28 -64.28
N VAL A 398 8.33 2.24 -65.08
CA VAL A 398 8.86 2.18 -66.45
C VAL A 398 7.79 2.73 -67.38
N ALA A 399 8.08 3.90 -67.96
CA ALA A 399 7.37 4.44 -69.10
C ALA A 399 7.87 3.77 -70.39
N ALA A 400 6.97 3.14 -71.12
CA ALA A 400 6.78 3.23 -72.58
C ALA A 400 5.46 2.54 -72.95
#